data_AF-A0A264VVC1-F1
#
_entry.id   AF-A0A264VVC1-F1
#
_cell.length_a   1.000
_cell.length_b   1.000
_cell.length_c   1.000
_cell.angle_alpha   90.00
_cell.angle_beta   90.00
_cell.angle_gamma   90.00
#
_symmetry.space_group_name_H-M   'P 1'
#
loop_
_entity.id
_entity.type
_entity.pdbx_description
1 polymer ?
#
loop_
_entity_poly.entity_id
_entity_poly.type
_entity_poly.pdbx_seq_one_letter_code
_entity_poly.pdbx_strand_id
1 'polypeptide(L)'
;MKWMVVGVAALLLVGCDTTSTAPFGLNWGQSMDSISFIKAGKCQKNGNKTVCTFGQQKPFNDWSYENQLTFDDGALIQVATTLVGVEDYTSPKPDFADFQQKLENEMSYLTKQGLSQQVASEFLSKCQSETSCNKVSESSLTHVGMSNLWVTINPTPIAIVTYHQD
;
A
#
# COMPACT_ATOMS: atom_id res chain seq x y z
N MET A 1 21.23 3.92 63.11
CA MET A 1 20.67 4.80 62.05
C MET A 1 21.86 5.20 61.18
N LYS A 2 21.89 5.12 59.85
CA LYS A 2 20.86 5.04 58.82
C LYS A 2 21.62 4.53 57.57
N TRP A 3 21.15 3.46 56.93
CA TRP A 3 21.66 3.02 55.64
C TRP A 3 21.02 3.91 54.56
N MET A 4 21.79 4.43 53.61
CA MET A 4 21.26 4.83 52.31
C MET A 4 22.19 4.34 51.22
N VAL A 5 21.68 3.32 50.54
CA VAL A 5 22.23 2.70 49.33
C VAL A 5 21.97 3.62 48.15
N VAL A 6 23.00 3.70 47.30
CA VAL A 6 23.03 4.33 45.98
C VAL A 6 21.88 3.81 45.10
N GLY A 7 21.18 4.72 44.43
CA GLY A 7 20.21 4.38 43.39
C GLY A 7 20.36 5.32 42.20
N VAL A 8 21.26 4.98 41.29
CA VAL A 8 21.32 5.56 39.95
C VAL A 8 20.02 5.13 39.26
N ALA A 9 19.06 6.04 39.15
CA ALA A 9 17.93 5.84 38.27
C ALA A 9 18.46 5.98 36.83
N ALA A 10 18.78 4.84 36.22
CA ALA A 10 18.92 4.75 34.78
C ALA A 10 17.58 5.16 34.18
N LEU A 11 17.54 6.36 33.61
CA LEU A 11 16.54 6.73 32.61
C LEU A 11 16.70 5.73 31.48
N LEU A 12 15.88 4.68 31.50
CA LEU A 12 15.64 3.86 30.32
C LEU A 12 15.11 4.84 29.26
N LEU A 13 16.00 5.21 28.34
CA LEU A 13 15.64 5.64 27.01
C LEU A 13 14.85 4.47 26.41
N VAL A 14 13.56 4.40 26.73
CA VAL A 14 12.57 3.81 25.83
C VAL A 14 12.66 4.69 24.58
N GLY A 15 13.58 4.33 23.69
CA GLY A 15 13.55 4.80 22.33
C GLY A 15 12.14 4.49 21.86
N CYS A 16 11.36 5.54 21.59
CA CYS A 16 10.12 5.39 20.87
C CYS A 16 10.46 4.51 19.67
N ASP A 17 9.89 3.31 19.61
CA ASP A 17 9.94 2.48 18.42
C ASP A 17 9.24 3.32 17.35
N THR A 18 10.02 4.08 16.58
CA THR A 18 9.56 4.88 15.45
C THR A 18 9.35 3.93 14.28
N THR A 19 8.59 2.85 14.48
CA THR A 19 8.13 2.02 13.37
C THR A 19 7.19 2.91 12.56
N SER A 20 7.71 3.47 11.47
CA SER A 20 6.92 4.25 10.54
C SER A 20 5.79 3.35 10.03
N THR A 21 4.55 3.82 10.17
CA THR A 21 3.37 3.03 9.85
C THR A 21 3.29 2.84 8.35
N ALA A 22 3.13 1.59 7.91
CA ALA A 22 2.83 1.24 6.53
C ALA A 22 1.30 1.07 6.36
N PRO A 23 0.77 1.04 5.13
CA PRO A 23 -0.65 0.78 4.87
C PRO A 23 -1.17 -0.51 5.53
N PHE A 24 -2.49 -0.59 5.72
CA PHE A 24 -3.20 -1.83 6.10
C PHE A 24 -2.78 -2.44 7.46
N GLY A 25 -2.40 -1.58 8.41
CA GLY A 25 -1.99 -2.01 9.75
C GLY A 25 -0.62 -2.69 9.78
N LEU A 26 0.20 -2.47 8.74
CA LEU A 26 1.58 -2.94 8.64
C LEU A 26 2.54 -1.85 9.16
N ASN A 27 3.79 -2.24 9.37
CA ASN A 27 4.88 -1.32 9.69
C ASN A 27 6.02 -1.46 8.69
N TRP A 28 6.62 -0.34 8.30
CA TRP A 28 7.85 -0.37 7.51
C TRP A 28 8.96 -1.08 8.29
N GLY A 29 9.75 -1.88 7.59
CA GLY A 29 10.83 -2.67 8.18
C GLY A 29 10.40 -3.93 8.93
N GLN A 30 9.10 -4.17 9.14
CA GLN A 30 8.66 -5.37 9.87
C GLN A 30 9.03 -6.64 9.11
N SER A 31 9.34 -7.71 9.87
CA SER A 31 9.74 -8.97 9.29
C SER A 31 8.56 -9.71 8.67
N MET A 32 8.83 -10.49 7.63
CA MET A 32 7.83 -11.34 6.99
C MET A 32 7.13 -12.29 7.99
N ASP A 33 7.87 -12.86 8.94
CA ASP A 33 7.34 -13.80 9.94
C ASP A 33 6.38 -13.16 10.95
N SER A 34 6.42 -11.83 11.09
CA SER A 34 5.50 -11.08 11.97
C SER A 34 4.11 -10.88 11.37
N ILE A 35 3.94 -11.13 10.07
CA ILE A 35 2.70 -10.88 9.33
C ILE A 35 1.85 -12.15 9.33
N SER A 36 0.76 -12.15 10.09
CA SER A 36 -0.08 -13.34 10.33
C SER A 36 -0.67 -13.96 9.05
N PHE A 37 -1.00 -13.14 8.06
CA PHE A 37 -1.61 -13.56 6.80
C PHE A 37 -0.58 -13.90 5.71
N ILE A 38 0.73 -13.80 5.97
CA ILE A 38 1.75 -13.96 4.93
C ILE A 38 1.67 -15.32 4.22
N LYS A 39 1.28 -16.36 4.96
CA LYS A 39 1.16 -17.74 4.45
C LYS A 39 0.05 -17.92 3.41
N ALA A 40 -0.89 -16.98 3.32
CA ALA A 40 -1.94 -16.98 2.31
C ALA A 40 -1.45 -16.43 0.95
N GLY A 41 -0.30 -15.75 0.93
CA GLY A 41 0.33 -15.22 -0.26
C GLY A 41 1.24 -16.22 -0.97
N LYS A 42 1.47 -15.98 -2.26
CA LYS A 42 2.48 -16.67 -3.06
C LYS A 42 3.77 -15.85 -3.04
N CYS A 43 4.76 -16.30 -2.28
CA CYS A 43 6.03 -15.58 -2.14
C CYS A 43 7.11 -16.12 -3.10
N GLN A 44 7.77 -15.20 -3.80
CA GLN A 44 8.89 -15.49 -4.71
C GLN A 44 10.13 -14.69 -4.28
N LYS A 45 11.27 -15.37 -4.16
CA LYS A 45 12.55 -14.76 -3.79
C LYS A 45 13.42 -14.55 -5.03
N ASN A 46 14.00 -13.36 -5.16
CA ASN A 46 14.98 -13.00 -6.18
C ASN A 46 16.12 -12.20 -5.54
N GLY A 47 17.28 -12.84 -5.34
CA GLY A 47 18.38 -12.28 -4.56
C GLY A 47 17.94 -12.00 -3.11
N ASN A 48 18.14 -10.77 -2.67
CA ASN A 48 17.76 -10.30 -1.33
C ASN A 48 16.28 -9.91 -1.25
N LYS A 49 15.61 -9.74 -2.40
CA LYS A 49 14.21 -9.34 -2.44
C LYS A 49 13.28 -10.55 -2.39
N THR A 50 12.21 -10.42 -1.63
CA THR A 50 11.09 -11.37 -1.62
C THR A 50 9.82 -10.60 -1.92
N VAL A 51 9.06 -11.04 -2.92
CA VAL A 51 7.76 -10.46 -3.26
C VAL A 51 6.69 -11.50 -2.93
N CYS A 52 5.77 -11.14 -2.04
CA CYS A 52 4.61 -11.96 -1.70
C CYS A 52 3.37 -11.38 -2.37
N THR A 53 2.78 -12.14 -3.28
CA THR A 53 1.57 -11.76 -4.01
C THR A 53 0.33 -12.38 -3.39
N PHE A 54 -0.68 -11.56 -3.15
CA PHE A 54 -1.97 -11.92 -2.59
C PHE A 54 -3.04 -11.58 -3.63
N GLY A 55 -3.91 -12.54 -3.96
CA GLY A 55 -5.09 -12.25 -4.78
C GLY A 55 -6.11 -11.40 -4.02
N GLN A 56 -7.40 -11.55 -4.35
CA GLN A 56 -8.53 -10.91 -3.64
C GLN A 56 -8.68 -11.45 -2.21
N GLN A 57 -7.75 -11.08 -1.33
CA GLN A 57 -7.69 -11.53 0.06
C GLN A 57 -7.80 -10.34 1.00
N LYS A 58 -8.59 -10.50 2.06
CA LYS A 58 -8.52 -9.67 3.26
C LYS A 58 -7.22 -9.99 3.96
N PRO A 59 -6.27 -9.04 4.00
CA PRO A 59 -6.41 -7.84 4.83
C PRO A 59 -6.33 -6.51 4.07
N PHE A 60 -6.25 -6.53 2.74
CA PHE A 60 -6.15 -5.32 1.94
C PHE A 60 -7.54 -4.72 1.65
N ASN A 61 -7.57 -3.69 0.81
CA ASN A 61 -8.82 -3.06 0.38
C ASN A 61 -9.69 -4.02 -0.43
N ASP A 62 -11.01 -4.03 -0.16
CA ASP A 62 -11.97 -4.92 -0.85
C ASP A 62 -12.09 -4.62 -2.37
N TRP A 63 -11.65 -3.45 -2.82
CA TRP A 63 -11.63 -3.06 -4.24
C TRP A 63 -10.33 -3.42 -4.98
N SER A 64 -9.36 -4.00 -4.27
CA SER A 64 -8.10 -4.46 -4.86
C SER A 64 -8.29 -5.78 -5.61
N TYR A 65 -7.64 -5.90 -6.76
CA TYR A 65 -7.58 -7.14 -7.53
C TYR A 65 -6.46 -8.05 -7.04
N GLU A 66 -5.28 -7.46 -6.85
CA GLU A 66 -4.07 -8.12 -6.39
C GLU A 66 -3.30 -7.17 -5.49
N ASN A 67 -2.65 -7.70 -4.47
CA ASN A 67 -1.78 -6.94 -3.59
C ASN A 67 -0.42 -7.61 -3.50
N GLN A 68 0.62 -6.83 -3.27
CA GLN A 68 1.98 -7.32 -3.13
C GLN A 68 2.65 -6.68 -1.92
N LEU A 69 3.40 -7.51 -1.20
CA LEU A 69 4.34 -7.06 -0.18
C LEU A 69 5.75 -7.37 -0.67
N THR A 70 6.60 -6.36 -0.75
CA THR A 70 8.01 -6.52 -1.12
C THR A 70 8.87 -6.34 0.12
N PHE A 71 9.72 -7.33 0.36
CA PHE A 71 10.71 -7.35 1.41
C PHE A 71 12.11 -7.27 0.80
N ASP A 72 13.01 -6.54 1.44
CA ASP A 72 14.44 -6.52 1.12
C ASP A 72 15.22 -6.91 2.37
N ASP A 73 16.09 -7.91 2.24
CA ASP A 73 16.77 -8.56 3.37
C ASP A 73 15.83 -8.96 4.53
N GLY A 74 14.58 -9.31 4.17
CA GLY A 74 13.53 -9.76 5.09
C GLY A 74 12.70 -8.64 5.73
N ALA A 75 13.00 -7.36 5.45
CA ALA A 75 12.30 -6.20 5.98
C ALA A 75 11.30 -5.63 4.96
N LEU A 76 10.08 -5.29 5.40
CA LEU A 76 9.05 -4.72 4.51
C LEU A 76 9.47 -3.33 3.98
N ILE A 77 9.58 -3.19 2.67
CA ILE A 77 9.98 -1.92 2.02
C ILE A 77 8.92 -1.34 1.08
N GLN A 78 7.98 -2.17 0.59
CA GLN A 78 6.95 -1.71 -0.33
C GLN A 78 5.66 -2.51 -0.16
N VAL A 79 4.54 -1.80 -0.26
CA VAL A 79 3.20 -2.38 -0.46
C VAL A 79 2.72 -1.95 -1.83
N ALA A 80 2.13 -2.84 -2.61
CA ALA A 80 1.47 -2.49 -3.86
C ALA A 80 0.04 -3.03 -3.91
N THR A 81 -0.87 -2.23 -4.47
CA THR A 81 -2.27 -2.58 -4.70
C THR A 81 -2.58 -2.36 -6.18
N THR A 82 -3.05 -3.41 -6.84
CA THR A 82 -3.46 -3.39 -8.24
C THR A 82 -4.98 -3.31 -8.30
N LEU A 83 -5.51 -2.34 -9.05
CA LEU A 83 -6.92 -2.22 -9.39
C LEU A 83 -7.10 -2.66 -10.84
N VAL A 84 -8.15 -3.43 -11.11
CA VAL A 84 -8.49 -3.90 -12.46
C VAL A 84 -9.97 -3.68 -12.70
N GLY A 85 -10.28 -2.99 -13.79
CA GLY A 85 -11.64 -2.72 -14.27
C GLY A 85 -12.20 -3.87 -15.09
N VAL A 86 -13.01 -4.73 -14.48
CA VAL A 86 -13.67 -5.84 -15.19
C VAL A 86 -15.07 -6.12 -14.65
N GLU A 87 -15.99 -6.51 -15.53
CA GLU A 87 -17.37 -6.88 -15.17
C GLU A 87 -17.40 -8.09 -14.20
N ASP A 88 -16.59 -9.11 -14.49
CA ASP A 88 -16.52 -10.37 -13.75
C ASP A 88 -15.09 -10.91 -13.82
N TYR A 89 -14.52 -11.24 -12.67
CA TYR A 89 -13.16 -11.79 -12.59
C TYR A 89 -13.04 -13.24 -13.10
N THR A 90 -14.15 -13.98 -13.16
CA THR A 90 -14.18 -15.34 -13.72
C THR A 90 -14.29 -15.35 -15.24
N SER A 91 -14.79 -14.26 -15.83
CA SER A 91 -14.91 -14.04 -17.27
C SER A 91 -14.57 -12.57 -17.61
N PRO A 92 -13.29 -12.18 -17.50
CA PRO A 92 -12.88 -10.78 -17.52
C PRO A 92 -13.20 -10.11 -18.84
N LYS A 93 -14.10 -9.12 -18.78
CA LYS A 93 -14.35 -8.13 -19.83
C LYS A 93 -14.00 -6.75 -19.29
N PRO A 94 -13.24 -5.92 -20.03
CA PRO A 94 -12.93 -4.56 -19.61
C PRO A 94 -14.18 -3.77 -19.21
N ASP A 95 -14.14 -3.14 -18.04
CA ASP A 95 -15.20 -2.26 -17.55
C ASP A 95 -14.56 -1.01 -16.92
N PHE A 96 -14.72 0.13 -17.59
CA PHE A 96 -14.20 1.41 -17.12
C PHE A 96 -15.01 2.00 -15.96
N ALA A 97 -16.31 1.74 -15.87
CA ALA A 97 -17.13 2.25 -14.77
C ALA A 97 -16.77 1.53 -13.46
N ASP A 98 -16.59 0.20 -13.51
CA ASP A 98 -16.06 -0.58 -12.41
C ASP A 98 -14.65 -0.09 -12.00
N PHE A 99 -13.76 0.13 -12.97
CA PHE A 99 -12.44 0.72 -12.71
C PHE A 99 -12.53 2.06 -11.98
N GLN A 100 -13.35 2.97 -12.49
CA GLN A 100 -13.49 4.32 -11.95
C GLN A 100 -13.97 4.28 -10.50
N GLN A 101 -14.94 3.41 -10.19
CA GLN A 101 -15.43 3.24 -8.83
C GLN A 101 -14.32 2.74 -7.88
N LYS A 102 -13.49 1.79 -8.31
CA LYS A 102 -12.37 1.27 -7.52
C LYS A 102 -11.29 2.35 -7.33
N LEU A 103 -11.01 3.13 -8.37
CA LEU A 103 -10.06 4.24 -8.30
C LEU A 103 -10.53 5.33 -7.33
N GLU A 104 -11.82 5.68 -7.33
CA GLU A 104 -12.41 6.62 -6.39
C GLU A 104 -12.30 6.13 -4.93
N ASN A 105 -12.53 4.84 -4.70
CA ASN A 105 -12.35 4.23 -3.38
C ASN A 105 -10.90 4.29 -2.91
N GLU A 106 -9.94 4.00 -3.79
CA GLU A 106 -8.51 4.11 -3.50
C GLU A 106 -8.09 5.55 -3.22
N MET A 107 -8.62 6.54 -3.98
CA MET A 107 -8.36 7.95 -3.71
C MET A 107 -8.92 8.38 -2.36
N SER A 108 -10.13 7.92 -2.01
CA SER A 108 -10.72 8.15 -0.70
C SER A 108 -9.85 7.57 0.43
N TYR A 109 -9.31 6.37 0.23
CA TYR A 109 -8.35 5.77 1.17
C TYR A 109 -7.09 6.62 1.30
N LEU A 110 -6.45 7.00 0.19
CA LEU A 110 -5.24 7.83 0.20
C LEU A 110 -5.46 9.18 0.86
N THR A 111 -6.61 9.83 0.63
CA THR A 111 -6.96 11.08 1.31
C THR A 111 -7.07 10.89 2.83
N LYS A 112 -7.61 9.76 3.30
CA LYS A 112 -7.59 9.42 4.74
C LYS A 112 -6.17 9.18 5.25
N GLN A 113 -5.27 8.71 4.39
CA GLN A 113 -3.85 8.58 4.71
C GLN A 113 -3.07 9.89 4.56
N GLY A 114 -3.70 11.02 4.20
CA GLY A 114 -3.05 12.33 4.16
C GLY A 114 -2.77 12.90 2.77
N LEU A 115 -3.16 12.20 1.70
CA LEU A 115 -3.16 12.79 0.36
C LEU A 115 -4.09 14.01 0.32
N SER A 116 -3.64 15.12 -0.28
CA SER A 116 -4.48 16.32 -0.34
C SER A 116 -5.73 16.08 -1.21
N GLN A 117 -6.87 16.64 -0.78
CA GLN A 117 -8.12 16.56 -1.55
C GLN A 117 -7.99 17.18 -2.94
N GLN A 118 -7.16 18.22 -3.08
CA GLN A 118 -6.88 18.86 -4.36
C GLN A 118 -6.18 17.88 -5.32
N VAL A 119 -5.08 17.24 -4.88
CA VAL A 119 -4.36 16.26 -5.71
C VAL A 119 -5.26 15.09 -6.08
N ALA A 120 -6.04 14.57 -5.12
CA ALA A 120 -7.01 13.51 -5.40
C ALA A 120 -8.06 13.93 -6.45
N SER A 121 -8.62 15.15 -6.33
CA SER A 121 -9.61 15.68 -7.27
C SER A 121 -9.02 15.93 -8.66
N GLU A 122 -7.81 16.49 -8.73
CA GLU A 122 -7.08 16.70 -9.98
C GLU A 122 -6.79 15.36 -10.68
N PHE A 123 -6.39 14.33 -9.92
CA PHE A 123 -6.17 13.00 -10.47
C PHE A 123 -7.46 12.40 -11.04
N LEU A 124 -8.55 12.40 -10.27
CA LEU A 124 -9.84 11.89 -10.72
C LEU A 124 -10.38 12.65 -11.93
N SER A 125 -10.07 13.95 -12.05
CA SER A 125 -10.44 14.75 -13.23
C SER A 125 -9.74 14.29 -14.51
N LYS A 126 -8.49 13.80 -14.41
CA LYS A 126 -7.78 13.18 -15.53
C LYS A 126 -8.41 11.83 -15.89
N CYS A 127 -9.06 11.17 -14.94
CA CYS A 127 -9.65 9.84 -15.09
C CYS A 127 -11.18 9.81 -15.32
N GLN A 128 -11.73 10.77 -16.05
CA GLN A 128 -13.16 10.83 -16.40
C GLN A 128 -13.56 9.99 -17.63
N SER A 129 -12.59 9.52 -18.42
CA SER A 129 -12.83 8.68 -19.59
C SER A 129 -11.64 7.77 -19.84
N GLU A 130 -11.82 6.69 -20.60
CA GLU A 130 -10.71 5.80 -20.95
C GLU A 130 -9.56 6.56 -21.62
N THR A 131 -9.89 7.42 -22.59
CA THR A 131 -8.89 8.19 -23.33
C THR A 131 -8.07 9.11 -22.43
N SER A 132 -8.72 9.82 -21.51
CA SER A 132 -8.04 10.78 -20.63
C SER A 132 -7.29 10.11 -19.48
N CYS A 133 -7.76 8.94 -19.04
CA CYS A 133 -7.20 8.21 -17.90
C CYS A 133 -6.00 7.32 -18.28
N ASN A 134 -5.72 7.14 -19.57
CA ASN A 134 -4.63 6.29 -20.01
C ASN A 134 -3.26 6.95 -19.78
N LYS A 135 -2.32 6.20 -19.16
CA LYS A 135 -0.95 6.64 -18.86
C LYS A 135 -0.89 7.85 -17.93
N VAL A 136 -1.82 7.95 -17.01
CA VAL A 136 -1.82 8.98 -15.96
C VAL A 136 -1.05 8.46 -14.76
N SER A 137 -0.27 9.32 -14.13
CA SER A 137 0.44 9.01 -12.88
C SER A 137 0.40 10.16 -11.91
N GLU A 138 0.57 9.84 -10.63
CA GLU A 138 0.71 10.80 -9.54
C GLU A 138 1.61 10.22 -8.45
N SER A 139 2.35 11.10 -7.79
CA SER A 139 3.22 10.74 -6.68
C SER A 139 3.02 11.74 -5.55
N SER A 140 2.74 11.25 -4.35
CA SER A 140 2.49 12.13 -3.21
C SER A 140 2.85 11.48 -1.89
N LEU A 141 3.39 12.30 -1.01
CA LEU A 141 3.70 11.91 0.36
C LEU A 141 2.41 11.81 1.19
N THR A 142 2.29 10.73 1.95
CA THR A 142 1.19 10.45 2.89
C THR A 142 1.76 10.11 4.26
N HIS A 143 0.91 9.98 5.28
CA HIS A 143 1.34 9.55 6.61
C HIS A 143 1.87 8.10 6.63
N VAL A 144 1.58 7.32 5.59
CA VAL A 144 2.05 5.93 5.46
C VAL A 144 3.23 5.79 4.50
N GLY A 145 3.86 6.91 4.10
CA GLY A 145 5.00 6.95 3.17
C GLY A 145 4.65 7.57 1.82
N MET A 146 5.56 7.48 0.86
CA MET A 146 5.33 7.93 -0.51
C MET A 146 4.36 6.98 -1.23
N SER A 147 3.28 7.55 -1.75
CA SER A 147 2.34 6.85 -2.61
C SER A 147 2.61 7.21 -4.07
N ASN A 148 2.66 6.20 -4.94
CA ASN A 148 2.77 6.39 -6.39
C ASN A 148 1.64 5.63 -7.04
N LEU A 149 0.87 6.34 -7.85
CA LEU A 149 -0.25 5.82 -8.58
C LEU A 149 0.08 5.89 -10.07
N TRP A 150 -0.15 4.80 -10.77
CA TRP A 150 0.00 4.73 -12.21
C TRP A 150 -1.19 4.02 -12.82
N VAL A 151 -1.76 4.59 -13.88
CA VAL A 151 -2.92 4.06 -14.60
C VAL A 151 -2.56 3.82 -16.05
N THR A 152 -3.03 2.70 -16.60
CA THR A 152 -2.96 2.38 -18.03
C THR A 152 -4.26 1.73 -18.49
N ILE A 153 -4.57 1.89 -19.77
CA ILE A 153 -5.74 1.26 -20.40
C ILE A 153 -5.29 0.58 -21.69
N ASN A 154 -5.27 -0.76 -21.68
CA ASN A 154 -5.03 -1.56 -22.89
C ASN A 154 -5.36 -3.07 -22.73
N PRO A 155 -6.48 -3.56 -23.30
CA PRO A 155 -7.76 -2.86 -23.38
C PRO A 155 -8.38 -2.68 -21.98
N THR A 156 -7.95 -3.47 -21.01
CA THR A 156 -8.44 -3.42 -19.63
C THR A 156 -7.83 -2.23 -18.88
N PRO A 157 -8.63 -1.43 -18.17
CA PRO A 157 -8.13 -0.41 -17.25
C PRO A 157 -7.45 -1.04 -16.04
N ILE A 158 -6.22 -0.60 -15.75
CA ILE A 158 -5.41 -1.08 -14.64
C ILE A 158 -4.81 0.13 -13.92
N ALA A 159 -4.88 0.13 -12.59
CA ALA A 159 -4.11 1.04 -11.75
C ALA A 159 -3.17 0.22 -10.87
N ILE A 160 -1.95 0.70 -10.67
CA ILE A 160 -1.03 0.17 -9.67
C ILE A 160 -0.73 1.32 -8.71
N VAL A 161 -1.03 1.10 -7.44
CA VAL A 161 -0.68 1.99 -6.33
C VAL A 161 0.46 1.35 -5.58
N THR A 162 1.59 2.02 -5.47
CA THR A 162 2.71 1.57 -4.66
C THR A 162 2.94 2.52 -3.50
N TYR A 163 3.27 1.96 -2.35
CA TYR A 163 3.61 2.65 -1.12
C TYR A 163 5.03 2.25 -0.75
N HIS A 164 5.87 3.20 -0.40
CA HIS A 164 7.20 2.92 0.14
C HIS A 164 7.58 3.88 1.25
N GLN A 165 8.51 3.43 2.09
CA GLN A 165 9.12 4.27 3.10
C GLN A 165 9.89 5.41 2.43
N ASP A 166 9.61 6.62 2.88
CA ASP A 166 10.30 7.85 2.47
C ASP A 166 11.71 7.95 3.09
#